data_AF-A0A1F8S7A4-F1
#
_entry.id   AF-A0A1F8S7A4-F1
#
_cell.length_a   1.000
_cell.length_b   1.000
_cell.length_c   1.000
_cell.angle_alpha   90.00
_cell.angle_beta   90.00
_cell.angle_gamma   90.00
#
_symmetry.space_group_name_H-M   'P 1'
#
loop_
_entity.id
_entity.type
_entity.pdbx_description
1 polymer ?
#
loop_
_entity_poly.entity_id
_entity_poly.type
_entity_poly.pdbx_seq_one_letter_code
_entity_poly.pdbx_strand_id
1 'polypeptide(L)'
;MAPTREGATRWAWFRHALAAGEGGIRARGVERDVAFEEAGSEVQAPVTAAYHEKYDRYGPSIVGRVVSAESATTTLRLVPG
;
A
#
# COMPACT_ATOMS: atom_id res chain seq x y z
N MET A 1 -17.42 3.16 30.13
CA MET A 1 -16.01 3.47 29.81
C MET A 1 -15.72 2.88 28.44
N ALA A 2 -15.79 3.69 27.38
CA ALA A 2 -15.53 3.23 26.02
C ALA A 2 -14.00 3.07 25.84
N PRO A 3 -13.51 1.99 25.20
CA PRO A 3 -12.09 1.87 24.93
C PRO A 3 -11.65 3.01 24.01
N THR A 4 -10.58 3.68 24.41
CA THR A 4 -9.90 4.75 23.68
C THR A 4 -9.56 4.27 22.26
N ARG A 5 -10.03 4.99 21.24
CA ARG A 5 -9.79 4.72 19.80
C ARG A 5 -8.37 5.11 19.37
N GLU A 6 -7.35 4.84 20.17
CA GLU A 6 -5.94 5.10 19.83
C GLU A 6 -5.26 3.78 19.47
N GLY A 7 -5.51 3.33 18.23
CA GLY A 7 -4.92 2.10 17.68
C GLY A 7 -5.62 1.61 16.41
N ALA A 8 -6.89 1.98 16.22
CA ALA A 8 -7.72 1.52 15.11
C ALA A 8 -7.44 2.20 13.76
N THR A 9 -6.67 3.29 13.75
CA THR A 9 -6.60 4.21 12.60
C THR A 9 -5.52 3.85 11.59
N ARG A 10 -4.39 3.28 12.02
CA ARG A 10 -3.23 3.07 11.13
C ARG A 10 -3.51 2.18 9.91
N TRP A 11 -4.49 1.27 10.01
CA TRP A 11 -4.82 0.27 8.99
C TRP A 11 -6.30 0.40 8.55
N ALA A 12 -6.99 1.47 8.95
CA ALA A 12 -8.40 1.63 8.66
C ALA A 12 -8.66 1.73 7.15
N TRP A 13 -7.83 2.50 6.44
CA TRP A 13 -7.92 2.63 4.97
C TRP A 13 -7.67 1.30 4.27
N PHE A 14 -6.67 0.53 4.72
CA PHE A 14 -6.29 -0.74 4.08
C PHE A 14 -7.40 -1.78 4.21
N ARG A 15 -7.97 -1.91 5.42
CA ARG A 15 -9.13 -2.79 5.67
C ARG A 15 -10.35 -2.35 4.87
N HIS A 16 -10.57 -1.05 4.73
CA HIS A 16 -11.67 -0.53 3.92
C HIS A 16 -11.47 -0.84 2.43
N ALA A 17 -10.27 -0.63 1.88
CA ALA A 17 -9.94 -0.97 0.50
C ALA A 17 -10.13 -2.46 0.21
N LEU A 18 -9.68 -3.34 1.12
CA LEU A 18 -9.91 -4.79 1.03
C LEU A 18 -11.40 -5.15 1.06
N ALA A 19 -12.18 -4.52 1.94
CA ALA A 19 -13.60 -4.82 2.09
C ALA A 19 -14.44 -4.29 0.92
N ALA A 20 -14.07 -3.14 0.36
CA ALA A 20 -14.77 -2.55 -0.78
C ALA A 20 -14.37 -3.20 -2.10
N GLY A 21 -13.09 -3.56 -2.28
CA GLY A 21 -12.56 -4.08 -3.55
C GLY A 21 -12.42 -3.03 -4.66
N GLU A 22 -12.99 -1.84 -4.47
CA GLU A 22 -12.97 -0.71 -5.41
C GLU A 22 -12.77 0.63 -4.70
N GLY A 23 -12.30 1.64 -5.42
CA GLY A 23 -12.15 3.00 -4.92
C GLY A 23 -11.55 3.96 -5.93
N GLY A 24 -11.27 5.18 -5.49
CA GLY A 24 -10.68 6.22 -6.32
C GLY A 24 -9.26 6.58 -5.89
N ILE A 25 -8.37 6.85 -6.85
CA ILE A 25 -7.05 7.44 -6.62
C ILE A 25 -6.95 8.84 -7.20
N ARG A 26 -6.17 9.69 -6.53
CA ARG A 26 -5.75 10.99 -7.05
C ARG A 26 -4.25 11.17 -6.91
N ALA A 27 -3.54 11.34 -8.01
CA ALA A 27 -2.09 11.52 -8.01
C ALA A 27 -1.63 12.42 -9.17
N ARG A 28 -0.82 13.44 -8.88
CA ARG A 28 -0.25 14.36 -9.90
C ARG A 28 -1.28 14.90 -10.92
N GLY A 29 -2.48 15.26 -10.45
CA GLY A 29 -3.56 15.78 -11.30
C GLY A 29 -4.37 14.72 -12.06
N VAL A 30 -4.04 13.44 -11.91
CA VAL A 30 -4.85 12.32 -12.42
C VAL A 30 -5.81 11.86 -11.33
N GLU A 31 -7.07 11.68 -11.71
CA GLU A 31 -8.12 11.06 -10.90
C GLU A 31 -8.70 9.86 -11.66
N ARG A 32 -8.77 8.70 -11.00
CA ARG A 32 -9.21 7.44 -11.60
C ARG A 32 -9.88 6.54 -10.59
N ASP A 33 -10.95 5.88 -11.03
CA ASP A 33 -11.52 4.73 -10.36
C ASP A 33 -10.65 3.49 -10.60
N VAL A 34 -10.50 2.68 -9.56
CA VAL A 34 -9.67 1.48 -9.56
C VAL A 34 -10.32 0.34 -8.77
N ALA A 35 -10.06 -0.88 -9.20
CA ALA A 35 -10.20 -2.07 -8.38
C ALA A 35 -8.91 -2.33 -7.58
N PHE A 36 -9.07 -2.82 -6.36
CA PHE A 36 -7.99 -3.28 -5.49
C PHE A 36 -7.90 -4.80 -5.55
N GLU A 37 -6.78 -5.31 -6.06
CA GLU A 37 -6.52 -6.75 -6.14
C GLU A 37 -5.34 -7.14 -5.26
N GLU A 38 -5.35 -8.35 -4.72
CA GLU A 38 -4.16 -8.92 -4.09
C GLU A 38 -3.02 -9.01 -5.11
N ALA A 39 -1.86 -8.51 -4.75
CA ALA A 39 -0.70 -8.60 -5.62
C ALA A 39 -0.01 -9.96 -5.44
N GLY A 40 0.20 -10.67 -6.55
CA GLY A 40 1.01 -11.89 -6.53
C GLY A 40 2.49 -11.59 -6.25
N SER A 41 3.21 -12.60 -5.75
CA SER A 41 4.63 -12.49 -5.38
C SER A 41 5.54 -12.01 -6.52
N GLU A 42 5.12 -12.19 -7.78
CA GLU A 42 5.84 -11.74 -8.96
C GLU A 42 6.08 -10.23 -9.01
N VAL A 43 5.25 -9.42 -8.33
CA VAL A 43 5.45 -7.95 -8.31
C VAL A 43 6.48 -7.50 -7.28
N GLN A 44 6.88 -8.36 -6.35
CA GLN A 44 7.69 -7.93 -5.21
C GLN A 44 9.05 -7.36 -5.64
N ALA A 45 9.74 -8.03 -6.55
CA ALA A 45 11.03 -7.59 -7.06
C ALA A 45 10.96 -6.23 -7.80
N PRO A 46 10.09 -6.04 -8.82
CA PRO A 46 9.99 -4.76 -9.52
C PRO A 46 9.50 -3.62 -8.63
N VAL A 47 8.57 -3.88 -7.70
CA VAL A 47 8.10 -2.86 -6.74
C VAL A 47 9.22 -2.47 -5.79
N THR A 48 9.99 -3.43 -5.29
CA THR A 48 11.15 -3.17 -4.41
C THR A 48 12.18 -2.29 -5.12
N ALA A 49 12.56 -2.62 -6.36
CA ALA A 49 13.50 -1.83 -7.14
C ALA A 49 13.01 -0.39 -7.37
N ALA A 50 11.74 -0.22 -7.76
CA ALA A 50 11.14 1.11 -7.94
C ALA A 50 11.01 1.89 -6.62
N TYR A 51 10.83 1.19 -5.50
CA TYR A 51 10.79 1.82 -4.17
C TYR A 51 12.17 2.35 -3.77
N HIS A 52 13.23 1.56 -3.99
CA HIS A 52 14.61 2.00 -3.76
C HIS A 52 14.96 3.25 -4.57
N GLU A 53 14.67 3.26 -5.88
CA GLU A 53 14.90 4.40 -6.76
C GLU A 53 14.26 5.70 -6.22
N LYS A 54 13.05 5.60 -5.65
CA LYS A 54 12.29 6.76 -5.17
C LYS A 54 12.66 7.21 -3.75
N TYR A 55 13.03 6.27 -2.88
CA TYR A 55 13.03 6.49 -1.44
C TYR A 55 14.36 6.20 -0.75
N ASP A 56 15.42 5.78 -1.45
CA ASP A 56 16.73 5.51 -0.84
C ASP A 56 17.32 6.71 -0.09
N ARG A 57 16.93 7.95 -0.46
CA ARG A 57 17.30 9.15 0.30
C ARG A 57 16.90 9.13 1.78
N TYR A 58 15.94 8.27 2.18
CA TYR A 58 15.49 8.12 3.56
C TYR A 58 16.26 7.03 4.33
N GLY A 59 17.21 6.36 3.69
CA GLY A 59 18.11 5.40 4.30
C GLY A 59 17.55 3.98 4.45
N PRO A 60 18.45 3.01 4.67
CA PRO A 60 18.13 1.58 4.53
C PRO A 60 17.19 1.05 5.62
N SER A 61 17.17 1.65 6.81
CA SER A 61 16.30 1.20 7.92
C SER A 61 14.82 1.48 7.67
N ILE A 62 14.51 2.63 7.05
CA ILE A 62 13.13 3.00 6.69
C ILE A 62 12.71 2.20 5.47
N VAL A 63 13.53 2.20 4.41
CA VAL A 63 13.22 1.51 3.16
C VAL A 63 13.10 0.00 3.37
N GLY A 64 14.04 -0.61 4.10
CA GLY A 64 14.06 -2.05 4.36
C GLY A 64 12.82 -2.58 5.09
N ARG A 65 12.16 -1.76 5.91
CA ARG A 65 10.87 -2.14 6.52
C ARG A 65 9.76 -2.25 5.49
N VAL A 66 9.70 -1.32 4.53
CA VAL A 66 8.62 -1.25 3.53
C VAL A 66 8.76 -2.33 2.45
N VAL A 67 10.00 -2.67 2.08
CA VAL A 67 10.27 -3.72 1.07
C VAL A 67 10.46 -5.11 1.69
N SER A 68 10.12 -5.28 2.97
CA SER A 68 10.22 -6.56 3.67
C SER A 68 9.22 -7.58 3.10
N ALA A 69 9.54 -8.87 3.25
CA ALA A 69 8.65 -9.96 2.86
C ALA A 69 7.30 -9.89 3.59
N GLU A 70 7.28 -9.44 4.86
CA GLU A 70 6.05 -9.21 5.60
C GLU A 70 5.21 -8.11 4.96
N SER A 71 5.82 -6.98 4.59
CA SER A 71 5.10 -5.87 3.95
C SER A 71 4.56 -6.25 2.57
N ALA A 72 5.25 -7.13 1.84
CA ALA A 72 4.78 -7.66 0.56
C ALA A 72 3.39 -8.32 0.67
N THR A 73 3.07 -8.97 1.81
CA THR A 73 1.75 -9.58 2.06
C THR A 73 0.59 -8.58 2.14
N THR A 74 0.90 -7.29 2.26
CA THR A 74 -0.07 -6.19 2.36
C THR A 74 -0.04 -5.29 1.13
N THR A 75 0.50 -5.78 0.01
CA THR A 75 0.56 -5.04 -1.25
C THR A 75 -0.70 -5.29 -2.07
N LEU A 76 -1.34 -4.20 -2.50
CA LEU A 76 -2.49 -4.23 -3.40
C LEU A 76 -2.09 -3.71 -4.79
N ARG A 77 -2.55 -4.39 -5.83
CA ARG A 77 -2.51 -3.92 -7.21
C ARG A 77 -3.72 -3.02 -7.46
N LEU A 78 -3.47 -1.91 -8.15
CA LEU A 78 -4.51 -1.00 -8.61
C LEU A 78 -4.78 -1.29 -10.09
N VAL A 79 -6.00 -1.71 -10.43
CA VAL A 79 -6.42 -1.97 -11.80
C VAL A 79 -7.44 -0.90 -12.19
N PRO A 80 -7.24 -0.16 -13.30
CA PRO A 80 -8.24 0.80 -13.76
C PRO A 80 -9.61 0.12 -13.98
N GLY A 81 -10.66 0.76 -13.45
CA GLY A 81 -12.06 0.36 -13.70
C GLY A 81 -12.56 0.76 -15.09
#